data_AF-A0A972AQB1-F1
#
_entry.id   AF-A0A972AQB1-F1
#
_cell.length_a   1.000
_cell.length_b   1.000
_cell.length_c   1.000
_cell.angle_alpha   90.00
_cell.angle_beta   90.00
_cell.angle_gamma   90.00
#
_symmetry.space_group_name_H-M   'P 1'
#
loop_
_entity.id
_entity.type
_entity.pdbx_description
1 polymer ?
#
loop_
_entity_poly.entity_id
_entity_poly.type
_entity_poly.pdbx_seq_one_letter_code
_entity_poly.pdbx_strand_id
1 'polypeptide(L)'
;MKTYQNRVTVTKKAGTTSKINYIAGGSAVQNLAKDMLPNDYSEKPALTFINGMSGSKTLAAYLPRSYSNLMSELNPTGANGVKVATLAAGSGNHTVTIVMDDDIISGPTALSDKPTCVSKCMDTLSLTPDDLTPFTMENATATYSGCRIEAVFDVQNRMTKLDVTTPVQIKGDLKYTVIQLKDTDVTGTYNGNYTFAY
;
A
#
# COMPACT_ATOMS: atom_id res chain seq x y z
N MET A 1 -7.52 -2.42 25.41
CA MET A 1 -6.94 -1.44 24.46
C MET A 1 -5.71 -0.84 25.11
N LYS A 2 -4.54 -0.83 24.45
CA LYS A 2 -3.41 0.00 24.89
C LYS A 2 -3.85 1.46 24.78
N THR A 3 -4.08 2.12 25.90
CA THR A 3 -4.31 3.56 25.97
C THR A 3 -2.99 4.25 25.67
N TYR A 4 -2.89 4.93 24.52
CA TYR A 4 -1.79 5.83 24.25
C TYR A 4 -1.97 7.03 25.17
N GLN A 5 -1.40 6.98 26.37
CA GLN A 5 -1.17 8.19 27.14
C GLN A 5 -0.20 9.04 26.31
N ASN A 6 -0.55 10.31 26.10
CA ASN A 6 0.22 11.36 25.44
C ASN A 6 -0.27 11.77 24.04
N ARG A 7 0.00 13.06 23.78
CA ARG A 7 -0.15 13.74 22.51
C ARG A 7 0.83 13.13 21.51
N VAL A 8 0.39 12.88 20.28
CA VAL A 8 1.28 12.52 19.18
C VAL A 8 0.85 13.26 17.92
N THR A 9 1.79 13.87 17.23
CA THR A 9 1.56 14.46 15.91
C THR A 9 2.11 13.52 14.85
N VAL A 10 1.28 13.18 13.87
CA VAL A 10 1.64 12.33 12.74
C VAL A 10 1.64 13.16 11.47
N THR A 11 2.80 13.27 10.85
CA THR A 11 2.94 13.74 9.47
C THR A 11 3.08 12.54 8.56
N LYS A 12 2.51 12.62 7.35
CA LYS A 12 2.64 11.54 6.38
C LYS A 12 2.70 12.01 4.94
N LYS A 13 3.47 11.29 4.14
CA LYS A 13 3.40 11.28 2.69
C LYS A 13 2.90 9.91 2.26
N ALA A 14 1.78 9.85 1.56
CA ALA A 14 1.16 8.58 1.21
C ALA A 14 0.45 8.62 -0.15
N GLY A 15 0.30 7.47 -0.78
CA GLY A 15 -0.37 7.30 -2.07
C GLY A 15 0.40 6.37 -3.00
N THR A 16 -0.02 6.33 -4.25
CA THR A 16 0.51 5.42 -5.26
C THR A 16 1.45 6.13 -6.22
N THR A 17 2.45 5.39 -6.70
CA THR A 17 3.21 5.68 -7.92
C THR A 17 3.01 4.54 -8.91
N SER A 18 2.84 4.85 -10.18
CA SER A 18 2.57 3.85 -11.22
C SER A 18 3.42 4.07 -12.46
N LYS A 19 3.72 2.98 -13.16
CA LYS A 19 4.50 2.97 -14.40
C LYS A 19 3.96 1.91 -15.35
N ILE A 20 3.74 2.31 -16.61
CA ILE A 20 3.52 1.36 -17.71
C ILE A 20 4.89 0.82 -18.13
N ASN A 21 5.08 -0.50 -17.98
CA ASN A 21 6.24 -1.19 -18.51
C ASN A 21 6.03 -1.54 -19.98
N TYR A 22 4.81 -1.96 -20.32
CA TYR A 22 4.43 -2.27 -21.67
C TYR A 22 2.91 -2.11 -21.85
N ILE A 23 2.51 -1.58 -22.99
CA ILE A 23 1.13 -1.60 -23.50
C ILE A 23 1.20 -1.62 -25.01
N ALA A 24 0.45 -2.53 -25.63
CA ALA A 24 0.33 -2.57 -27.08
C ALA A 24 -0.37 -1.30 -27.59
N GLY A 25 -0.04 -0.85 -28.80
CA GLY A 25 -0.64 0.32 -29.45
C GLY A 25 0.30 1.51 -29.60
N GLY A 26 -0.14 2.51 -30.37
CA GLY A 26 0.63 3.73 -30.63
C GLY A 26 0.67 4.69 -29.44
N SER A 27 1.35 5.83 -29.62
CA SER A 27 1.55 6.85 -28.59
C SER A 27 0.26 7.39 -27.96
N ALA A 28 -0.85 7.44 -28.71
CA ALA A 28 -2.14 7.89 -28.20
C ALA A 28 -2.68 6.98 -27.07
N VAL A 29 -2.58 5.66 -27.24
CA VAL A 29 -3.01 4.67 -26.24
C VAL A 29 -2.12 4.75 -25.00
N GLN A 30 -0.80 4.90 -25.20
CA GLN A 30 0.16 5.03 -24.11
C GLN A 30 -0.10 6.30 -23.27
N ASN A 31 -0.41 7.43 -23.91
CA ASN A 31 -0.70 8.67 -23.20
C ASN A 31 -2.01 8.57 -22.40
N LEU A 32 -3.08 8.05 -23.02
CA LEU A 32 -4.34 7.82 -22.33
C LEU A 32 -4.16 6.92 -21.10
N ALA A 33 -3.47 5.79 -21.25
CA ALA A 33 -3.21 4.88 -20.14
C ALA A 33 -2.36 5.53 -19.03
N LYS A 34 -1.38 6.38 -19.37
CA LYS A 34 -0.56 7.09 -18.37
C LYS A 34 -1.38 8.05 -17.52
N ASP A 35 -2.30 8.79 -18.14
CA ASP A 35 -3.13 9.79 -17.46
C ASP A 35 -4.12 9.15 -16.47
N MET A 36 -4.44 7.87 -16.67
CA MET A 36 -5.40 7.13 -15.85
C MET A 36 -4.76 6.43 -14.65
N LEU A 37 -3.45 6.16 -14.69
CA LEU A 37 -2.81 5.43 -13.62
C LEU A 37 -2.66 6.29 -12.36
N PRO A 38 -2.99 5.76 -11.18
CA PRO A 38 -2.88 6.50 -9.93
C PRO A 38 -1.43 6.90 -9.66
N ASN A 39 -1.23 8.20 -9.47
CA ASN A 39 0.04 8.83 -9.16
C ASN A 39 -0.17 9.94 -8.13
N ASP A 40 -0.73 9.58 -6.98
CA ASP A 40 -1.20 10.50 -5.94
C ASP A 40 -0.32 10.51 -4.67
N TYR A 41 0.87 9.89 -4.74
CA TYR A 41 1.86 9.90 -3.67
C TYR A 41 2.31 11.33 -3.31
N SER A 42 1.73 11.86 -2.25
CA SER A 42 1.80 13.28 -1.88
C SER A 42 1.69 13.47 -0.38
N GLU A 43 2.12 14.64 0.09
CA GLU A 43 1.96 15.03 1.49
C GLU A 43 0.48 15.08 1.87
N LYS A 44 0.14 14.54 3.04
CA LYS A 44 -1.21 14.58 3.60
C LYS A 44 -1.21 15.43 4.87
N PRO A 45 -2.38 15.98 5.29
CA PRO A 45 -2.43 16.90 6.43
C PRO A 45 -1.84 16.30 7.71
N ALA A 46 -1.00 17.04 8.42
CA ALA A 46 -0.55 16.60 9.74
C ALA A 46 -1.75 16.53 10.70
N LEU A 47 -1.85 15.46 11.50
CA LEU A 47 -2.88 15.34 12.53
C LEU A 47 -2.25 15.13 13.90
N THR A 48 -2.80 15.81 14.90
CA THR A 48 -2.42 15.63 16.30
C THR A 48 -3.48 14.81 17.01
N PHE A 49 -3.07 13.69 17.60
CA PHE A 49 -3.92 12.79 18.36
C PHE A 49 -3.66 12.99 19.85
N ILE A 50 -4.71 13.25 20.62
CA ILE A 50 -4.68 13.27 22.07
C ILE A 50 -5.45 12.05 22.54
N ASN A 51 -4.79 11.18 23.31
CA ASN A 51 -5.34 9.89 23.73
C ASN A 51 -5.87 9.05 22.53
N GLY A 52 -5.17 9.14 21.39
CA GLY A 52 -5.52 8.42 20.16
C GLY A 52 -6.59 9.05 19.27
N MET A 53 -7.08 10.25 19.60
CA MET A 53 -8.16 10.93 18.84
C MET A 53 -7.74 12.29 18.30
N SER A 54 -8.12 12.58 17.05
CA SER A 54 -8.04 13.89 16.41
C SER A 54 -9.42 14.25 15.85
N GLY A 55 -10.21 15.00 16.63
CA GLY A 55 -11.64 15.18 16.34
C GLY A 55 -12.38 13.84 16.40
N SER A 56 -13.05 13.45 15.31
CA SER A 56 -13.71 12.14 15.18
C SER A 56 -12.80 11.02 14.66
N LYS A 57 -11.56 11.33 14.27
CA LYS A 57 -10.65 10.36 13.64
C LYS A 57 -9.73 9.71 14.69
N THR A 58 -9.66 8.39 14.69
CA THR A 58 -8.72 7.63 15.51
C THR A 58 -7.33 7.60 14.86
N LEU A 59 -6.27 7.45 15.66
CA LEU A 59 -4.91 7.26 15.15
C LEU A 59 -4.82 6.04 14.23
N ALA A 60 -5.45 4.92 14.60
CA ALA A 60 -5.45 3.70 13.80
C ALA A 60 -6.07 3.91 12.42
N ALA A 61 -7.17 4.66 12.31
CA ALA A 61 -7.81 4.99 11.03
C ALA A 61 -7.02 6.02 10.19
N TYR A 62 -5.98 6.62 10.76
CA TYR A 62 -5.10 7.56 10.03
C TYR A 62 -3.84 6.90 9.46
N LEU A 63 -3.49 5.73 9.99
CA LEU A 63 -2.39 4.87 9.54
C LEU A 63 -2.95 3.79 8.59
N PRO A 64 -2.10 3.12 7.80
CA PRO A 64 -2.49 1.90 7.10
C PRO A 64 -2.81 0.84 8.15
N ARG A 65 -3.77 -0.04 7.94
CA ARG A 65 -4.79 -0.18 6.89
C ARG A 65 -5.97 0.79 7.09
N SER A 66 -6.19 1.73 6.18
CA SER A 66 -7.13 2.85 6.39
C SER A 66 -8.60 2.43 6.51
N TYR A 67 -8.94 1.22 6.03
CA TYR A 67 -10.28 0.67 6.02
C TYR A 67 -10.63 -0.14 7.29
N SER A 68 -9.73 -0.20 8.29
CA SER A 68 -9.96 -0.91 9.54
C SER A 68 -9.57 -0.07 10.76
N ASN A 69 -10.10 -0.44 11.92
CA ASN A 69 -9.69 0.09 13.21
C ASN A 69 -8.42 -0.60 13.76
N LEU A 70 -7.95 -1.66 13.11
CA LEU A 70 -6.69 -2.33 13.40
C LEU A 70 -5.60 -1.77 12.50
N MET A 71 -4.42 -1.49 13.06
CA MET A 71 -3.24 -1.09 12.25
C MET A 71 -2.70 -2.25 11.41
N SER A 72 -2.73 -3.47 11.94
CA SER A 72 -2.30 -4.67 11.24
C SER A 72 -2.89 -5.93 11.88
N GLU A 73 -3.09 -6.97 11.09
CA GLU A 73 -3.41 -8.32 11.56
C GLU A 73 -2.23 -9.26 11.28
N LEU A 74 -1.05 -8.94 11.80
CA LEU A 74 0.14 -9.79 11.66
C LEU A 74 0.01 -11.02 12.53
N ASN A 75 0.29 -12.20 11.95
CA ASN A 75 0.47 -13.44 12.70
C ASN A 75 1.87 -13.98 12.40
N PRO A 76 2.85 -13.77 13.29
CA PRO A 76 4.24 -14.15 13.05
C PRO A 76 4.47 -15.66 13.01
N THR A 77 3.50 -16.46 13.47
CA THR A 77 3.56 -17.93 13.50
C THR A 77 2.44 -18.58 12.69
N GLY A 78 1.69 -17.81 11.89
CA GLY A 78 0.52 -18.30 11.17
C GLY A 78 0.39 -17.72 9.77
N ALA A 79 -0.72 -18.04 9.11
CA ALA A 79 -0.93 -17.85 7.66
C ALA A 79 -1.11 -16.39 7.17
N ASN A 80 -0.61 -15.38 7.91
CA ASN A 80 -0.73 -13.97 7.50
C ASN A 80 0.50 -13.48 6.71
N GLY A 81 1.23 -14.43 6.11
CA GLY A 81 2.21 -14.18 5.05
C GLY A 81 3.36 -13.28 5.45
N VAL A 82 4.03 -13.56 6.57
CA VAL A 82 5.30 -12.91 6.92
C VAL A 82 6.43 -13.81 6.46
N LYS A 83 7.18 -13.34 5.45
CA LYS A 83 8.34 -14.04 4.91
C LYS A 83 9.55 -13.93 5.83
N VAL A 84 9.80 -12.72 6.33
CA VAL A 84 10.89 -12.46 7.27
C VAL A 84 10.59 -11.24 8.13
N ALA A 85 10.98 -11.31 9.41
CA ALA A 85 11.00 -10.19 10.32
C ALA A 85 12.40 -10.05 10.93
N THR A 86 12.92 -8.83 10.97
CA THR A 86 14.23 -8.52 11.53
C THR A 86 14.14 -7.37 12.51
N LEU A 87 15.01 -7.40 13.51
CA LEU A 87 15.21 -6.33 14.48
C LEU A 87 16.68 -5.90 14.40
N ALA A 88 16.92 -4.68 13.98
CA ALA A 88 18.23 -4.06 14.04
C ALA A 88 18.28 -3.12 15.25
N ALA A 89 19.10 -3.45 16.24
CA ALA A 89 19.36 -2.59 17.39
C ALA A 89 20.50 -1.60 17.05
N GLY A 90 20.21 -0.30 17.11
CA GLY A 90 21.21 0.75 17.10
C GLY A 90 21.51 1.24 18.52
N SER A 91 22.39 2.24 18.65
CA SER A 91 22.64 2.94 19.91
C SER A 91 21.43 3.81 20.30
N GLY A 92 20.41 3.17 20.86
CA GLY A 92 19.21 3.80 21.41
C GLY A 92 17.94 3.66 20.57
N ASN A 93 18.05 3.56 19.24
CA ASN A 93 16.89 3.32 18.38
C ASN A 93 16.87 1.87 17.89
N HIS A 94 15.67 1.31 17.75
CA HIS A 94 15.47 -0.02 17.20
C HIS A 94 14.66 0.07 15.91
N THR A 95 15.10 -0.63 14.87
CA THR A 95 14.38 -0.72 13.59
C THR A 95 13.82 -2.12 13.43
N VAL A 96 12.50 -2.22 13.28
CA VAL A 96 11.79 -3.45 12.93
C VAL A 96 11.52 -3.41 11.43
N THR A 97 11.96 -4.44 10.71
CA THR A 97 11.60 -4.64 9.30
C THR A 97 10.81 -5.93 9.15
N ILE A 98 9.65 -5.87 8.51
CA ILE A 98 8.82 -7.02 8.17
C ILE A 98 8.67 -7.04 6.66
N VAL A 99 8.99 -8.15 6.03
CA VAL A 99 8.73 -8.41 4.61
C VAL A 99 7.67 -9.50 4.54
N MET A 100 6.64 -9.27 3.74
CA MET A 100 5.56 -10.22 3.54
C MET A 100 5.93 -11.27 2.51
N ASP A 101 5.24 -12.40 2.56
CA ASP A 101 5.17 -13.35 1.47
C ASP A 101 4.51 -12.72 0.25
N ASP A 102 4.88 -13.23 -0.92
CA ASP A 102 4.31 -12.79 -2.18
C ASP A 102 2.83 -13.24 -2.24
N ASP A 103 1.98 -12.38 -2.79
CA ASP A 103 0.55 -12.62 -2.92
C ASP A 103 0.13 -12.43 -4.37
N ILE A 104 -0.65 -13.35 -4.91
CA ILE A 104 -1.05 -13.35 -6.32
C ILE A 104 -2.56 -13.45 -6.39
N ILE A 105 -3.15 -12.51 -7.12
CA ILE A 105 -4.57 -12.50 -7.43
C ILE A 105 -4.71 -12.59 -8.94
N SER A 106 -5.55 -13.49 -9.43
CA SER A 106 -5.79 -13.68 -10.86
C SER A 106 -7.28 -13.81 -11.13
N GLY A 107 -7.69 -13.41 -12.33
CA GLY A 107 -9.07 -13.54 -12.79
C GLY A 107 -9.74 -12.18 -13.05
N PRO A 108 -11.06 -12.17 -13.30
CA PRO A 108 -11.79 -10.99 -13.73
C PRO A 108 -11.83 -9.87 -12.68
N THR A 109 -11.64 -10.22 -11.41
CA THR A 109 -11.69 -9.31 -10.26
C THR A 109 -10.31 -9.01 -9.68
N ALA A 110 -9.22 -9.43 -10.33
CA ALA A 110 -7.87 -9.37 -9.76
C ALA A 110 -7.37 -7.96 -9.38
N LEU A 111 -7.99 -6.91 -9.93
CA LEU A 111 -7.66 -5.52 -9.62
C LEU A 111 -8.39 -5.00 -8.37
N SER A 112 -9.61 -5.49 -8.12
CA SER A 112 -10.47 -5.06 -7.02
C SER A 112 -10.40 -5.99 -5.81
N ASP A 113 -10.05 -7.26 -6.03
CA ASP A 113 -9.89 -8.23 -4.96
C ASP A 113 -8.71 -7.86 -4.07
N LYS A 114 -8.85 -8.15 -2.77
CA LYS A 114 -7.81 -7.87 -1.79
C LYS A 114 -6.85 -9.06 -1.68
N PRO A 115 -5.53 -8.84 -1.75
CA PRO A 115 -4.56 -9.92 -1.53
C PRO A 115 -4.70 -10.47 -0.11
N THR A 116 -4.66 -11.79 0.04
CA THR A 116 -5.02 -12.50 1.29
C THR A 116 -4.15 -12.11 2.48
N CYS A 117 -2.85 -11.97 2.28
CA CYS A 117 -1.85 -11.72 3.31
C CYS A 117 -1.49 -10.25 3.40
N VAL A 118 -1.19 -9.61 2.26
CA VAL A 118 -0.72 -8.22 2.23
C VAL A 118 -1.81 -7.26 2.74
N SER A 119 -3.06 -7.45 2.32
CA SER A 119 -4.15 -6.53 2.71
C SER A 119 -4.41 -6.52 4.22
N LYS A 120 -4.11 -7.61 4.94
CA LYS A 120 -4.31 -7.71 6.40
C LYS A 120 -3.42 -6.76 7.20
N CYS A 121 -2.32 -6.29 6.61
CA CYS A 121 -1.31 -5.50 7.31
C CYS A 121 -1.05 -4.13 6.69
N MET A 122 -1.50 -3.91 5.44
CA MET A 122 -1.15 -2.73 4.66
C MET A 122 -2.32 -2.30 3.77
N ASP A 123 -2.32 -1.04 3.37
CA ASP A 123 -3.13 -0.61 2.23
C ASP A 123 -2.53 -1.17 0.94
N THR A 124 -3.39 -1.67 0.07
CA THR A 124 -3.03 -2.20 -1.24
C THR A 124 -3.41 -1.19 -2.30
N LEU A 125 -2.89 -1.38 -3.51
CA LEU A 125 -3.39 -0.64 -4.65
C LEU A 125 -4.88 -0.98 -4.83
N SER A 126 -5.75 0.02 -4.71
CA SER A 126 -7.19 -0.13 -4.90
C SER A 126 -7.52 0.39 -6.29
N LEU A 127 -7.47 -0.49 -7.29
CA LEU A 127 -7.96 -0.20 -8.63
C LEU A 127 -9.37 -0.74 -8.79
N THR A 128 -10.23 0.08 -9.36
CA THR A 128 -11.57 -0.28 -9.77
C THR A 128 -11.65 -0.34 -11.29
N PRO A 129 -12.65 -1.01 -11.87
CA PRO A 129 -12.90 -0.94 -13.30
C PRO A 129 -13.06 0.50 -13.82
N ASP A 130 -13.59 1.40 -12.99
CA ASP A 130 -13.78 2.81 -13.37
C ASP A 130 -12.45 3.54 -13.59
N ASP A 131 -11.42 3.21 -12.79
CA ASP A 131 -10.06 3.74 -12.95
C ASP A 131 -9.41 3.32 -14.28
N LEU A 132 -9.97 2.30 -14.94
CA LEU A 132 -9.54 1.81 -16.23
C LEU A 132 -10.41 2.28 -17.40
N THR A 133 -11.44 3.09 -17.19
CA THR A 133 -12.30 3.60 -18.29
C THR A 133 -11.48 4.49 -19.24
N PRO A 134 -11.46 4.22 -20.56
CA PRO A 134 -12.42 3.42 -21.34
C PRO A 134 -12.01 1.97 -21.64
N PHE A 135 -10.94 1.47 -21.04
CA PHE A 135 -10.49 0.10 -21.19
C PHE A 135 -11.26 -0.87 -20.30
N THR A 136 -11.33 -2.12 -20.73
CA THR A 136 -11.72 -3.24 -19.87
C THR A 136 -10.55 -4.19 -19.73
N MET A 137 -10.21 -4.57 -18.50
CA MET A 137 -9.16 -5.53 -18.23
C MET A 137 -9.69 -6.96 -18.34
N GLU A 138 -8.97 -7.80 -19.08
CA GLU A 138 -9.26 -9.22 -19.26
C GLU A 138 -8.05 -10.05 -18.77
N ASN A 139 -8.33 -11.18 -18.10
CA ASN A 139 -7.30 -12.11 -17.61
C ASN A 139 -6.21 -11.46 -16.74
N ALA A 140 -6.61 -10.52 -15.90
CA ALA A 140 -5.68 -9.82 -15.03
C ALA A 140 -4.99 -10.76 -14.03
N THR A 141 -3.73 -10.49 -13.76
CA THR A 141 -2.99 -11.02 -12.61
C THR A 141 -2.28 -9.87 -11.92
N ALA A 142 -2.53 -9.70 -10.62
CA ALA A 142 -1.86 -8.76 -9.75
C ALA A 142 -0.92 -9.55 -8.80
N THR A 143 0.38 -9.33 -8.95
CA THR A 143 1.42 -9.96 -8.13
C THR A 143 2.01 -8.92 -7.18
N TYR A 144 1.75 -9.09 -5.90
CA TYR A 144 2.33 -8.32 -4.82
C TYR A 144 3.58 -9.03 -4.30
N SER A 145 4.76 -8.45 -4.53
CA SER A 145 6.01 -9.06 -4.10
C SER A 145 6.92 -8.05 -3.42
N GLY A 146 7.64 -8.52 -2.39
CA GLY A 146 8.52 -7.65 -1.60
C GLY A 146 7.80 -6.56 -0.80
N CYS A 147 6.51 -6.76 -0.47
CA CYS A 147 5.76 -5.85 0.40
C CYS A 147 6.46 -5.74 1.76
N ARG A 148 6.68 -4.51 2.24
CA ARG A 148 7.57 -4.23 3.38
C ARG A 148 6.98 -3.20 4.33
N ILE A 149 7.12 -3.47 5.62
CA ILE A 149 6.94 -2.50 6.72
C ILE A 149 8.30 -2.27 7.36
N GLU A 150 8.66 -1.01 7.56
CA GLU A 150 9.79 -0.60 8.40
C GLU A 150 9.29 0.35 9.49
N ALA A 151 9.53 0.01 10.76
CA ALA A 151 9.17 0.87 11.88
C ALA A 151 10.42 1.16 12.73
N VAL A 152 10.60 2.42 13.10
CA VAL A 152 11.69 2.86 13.99
C VAL A 152 11.10 3.24 15.33
N PHE A 153 11.73 2.76 16.39
CA PHE A 153 11.37 3.06 17.77
C PHE A 153 12.51 3.80 18.47
N ASP A 154 12.16 4.79 19.29
CA ASP A 154 13.12 5.52 20.12
C ASP A 154 13.50 4.75 21.40
N VAL A 155 14.38 5.34 22.21
CA VAL A 155 14.85 4.78 23.50
C VAL A 155 13.73 4.57 24.51
N GLN A 156 12.58 5.23 24.34
CA GLN A 156 11.38 5.03 25.16
C GLN A 156 10.40 4.02 24.56
N ASN A 157 10.81 3.28 23.51
CA ASN A 157 9.98 2.32 22.76
C ASN A 157 8.75 2.95 22.10
N ARG A 158 8.83 4.24 21.73
CA ARG A 158 7.79 4.93 20.99
C ARG A 158 8.13 4.92 19.51
N MET A 159 7.15 4.63 18.65
CA MET A 159 7.36 4.57 17.19
C MET A 159 7.57 5.98 16.65
N THR A 160 8.75 6.29 16.11
CA THR A 160 9.08 7.60 15.53
C THR A 160 8.94 7.65 14.02
N LYS A 161 8.99 6.48 13.37
CA LYS A 161 8.84 6.31 11.92
C LYS A 161 8.06 5.04 11.61
N LEU A 162 7.23 5.09 10.59
CA LEU A 162 6.63 3.94 9.93
C LEU A 162 6.72 4.17 8.42
N ASP A 163 7.36 3.26 7.70
CA ASP A 163 7.34 3.21 6.25
C ASP A 163 6.63 1.92 5.81
N VAL A 164 5.76 2.06 4.83
CA VAL A 164 5.01 0.97 4.21
C VAL A 164 5.21 1.05 2.71
N THR A 165 5.60 -0.06 2.10
CA THR A 165 5.76 -0.19 0.65
C THR A 165 5.04 -1.44 0.18
N THR A 166 4.09 -1.29 -0.72
CA THR A 166 3.34 -2.41 -1.32
C THR A 166 3.49 -2.37 -2.86
N PRO A 167 4.57 -2.96 -3.39
CA PRO A 167 4.75 -3.10 -4.83
C PRO A 167 3.73 -4.08 -5.39
N VAL A 168 3.24 -3.80 -6.59
CA VAL A 168 2.40 -4.70 -7.37
C VAL A 168 2.78 -4.65 -8.84
N GLN A 169 2.87 -5.81 -9.47
CA GLN A 169 2.89 -5.93 -10.93
C GLN A 169 1.53 -6.44 -11.41
N ILE A 170 0.91 -5.70 -12.31
CA ILE A 170 -0.36 -6.04 -12.93
C ILE A 170 -0.08 -6.41 -14.38
N LYS A 171 -0.51 -7.62 -14.77
CA LYS A 171 -0.44 -8.12 -16.14
C LYS A 171 -1.80 -8.54 -16.64
N GLY A 172 -2.03 -8.37 -17.93
CA GLY A 172 -3.18 -8.95 -18.65
C GLY A 172 -3.54 -8.13 -19.89
N ASP A 173 -4.70 -8.43 -20.46
CA ASP A 173 -5.11 -7.82 -21.71
C ASP A 173 -6.03 -6.62 -21.46
N LEU A 174 -5.84 -5.54 -22.20
CA LEU A 174 -6.77 -4.42 -22.21
C LEU A 174 -7.63 -4.47 -23.48
N LYS A 175 -8.92 -4.25 -23.33
CA LYS A 175 -9.86 -4.11 -24.43
C LYS A 175 -10.30 -2.67 -24.54
N TYR A 176 -10.16 -2.08 -25.73
CA TYR A 176 -10.67 -0.76 -26.06
C TYR A 176 -11.57 -0.87 -27.29
N THR A 177 -12.88 -0.80 -27.08
CA THR A 177 -13.88 -1.07 -28.13
C THR A 177 -13.66 -2.44 -28.80
N VAL A 178 -13.30 -2.48 -30.09
CA VAL A 178 -12.98 -3.69 -30.85
C VAL A 178 -11.49 -4.06 -30.83
N ILE A 179 -10.64 -3.20 -30.29
CA ILE A 179 -9.19 -3.38 -30.25
C ILE A 179 -8.82 -4.14 -28.97
N GLN A 180 -8.05 -5.21 -29.11
CA GLN A 180 -7.45 -5.92 -27.99
C GLN A 180 -5.96 -5.59 -27.91
N LEU A 181 -5.55 -5.05 -26.77
CA LEU A 181 -4.18 -4.69 -26.44
C LEU A 181 -3.62 -5.79 -25.54
N LYS A 182 -2.85 -6.68 -26.14
CA LYS A 182 -2.30 -7.85 -25.47
C LYS A 182 -1.15 -7.51 -24.54
N ASP A 183 -1.01 -8.31 -23.49
CA ASP A 183 0.16 -8.38 -22.61
C ASP A 183 0.50 -7.08 -21.88
N THR A 184 -0.49 -6.25 -21.57
CA THR A 184 -0.29 -5.01 -20.79
C THR A 184 0.41 -5.34 -19.47
N ASP A 185 1.46 -4.57 -19.15
CA ASP A 185 2.28 -4.73 -17.95
C ASP A 185 2.44 -3.36 -17.27
N VAL A 186 1.92 -3.26 -16.05
CA VAL A 186 1.97 -2.06 -15.22
C VAL A 186 2.57 -2.42 -13.88
N THR A 187 3.50 -1.60 -13.39
CA THR A 187 3.94 -1.64 -12.00
C THR A 187 3.31 -0.50 -11.24
N GLY A 188 2.72 -0.80 -10.10
CA GLY A 188 2.27 0.18 -9.12
C GLY A 188 2.98 -0.06 -7.79
N THR A 189 3.10 0.99 -6.99
CA THR A 189 3.55 0.88 -5.60
C THR A 189 2.75 1.84 -4.76
N TYR A 190 2.02 1.34 -3.76
CA TYR A 190 1.56 2.21 -2.69
C TYR A 190 2.71 2.42 -1.70
N ASN A 191 2.95 3.69 -1.37
CA ASN A 191 3.95 4.12 -0.42
C ASN A 191 3.25 4.89 0.69
N GLY A 192 3.68 4.67 1.92
CA GLY A 192 3.28 5.46 3.06
C GLY A 192 4.47 5.69 3.98
N ASN A 193 4.89 6.95 4.12
CA ASN A 193 5.97 7.38 4.99
C ASN A 193 5.39 8.24 6.09
N TYR A 194 5.54 7.80 7.33
CA TYR A 194 4.92 8.41 8.49
C TYR A 194 6.01 8.74 9.50
N THR A 195 5.91 9.92 10.09
CA THR A 195 6.75 10.32 11.22
C THR A 195 5.88 10.75 12.39
N PHE A 196 6.33 10.40 13.58
CA PHE A 196 5.59 10.60 14.82
C PHE A 196 6.41 11.48 15.76
N ALA A 197 5.78 12.54 16.26
CA ALA A 197 6.36 13.44 17.26
C ALA A 197 5.51 13.40 18.54
N TYR A 198 6.15 13.07 19.66
CA TYR A 198 5.53 12.90 20.99
C TYR A 198 5.83 14.09 21.91
#